data_AF-A0A7C3SLW4-F1
#
_entry.id   AF-A0A7C3SLW4-F1
#
_cell.length_a   1.000
_cell.length_b   1.000
_cell.length_c   1.000
_cell.angle_alpha   90.00
_cell.angle_beta   90.00
_cell.angle_gamma   90.00
#
_symmetry.space_group_name_H-M   'P 1'
#
loop_
_entity.id
_entity.type
_entity.pdbx_description
1 polymer ?
#
loop_
_entity_poly.entity_id
_entity_poly.type
_entity_poly.pdbx_seq_one_letter_code
_entity_poly.pdbx_strand_id
1 'polypeptide(L)'
;MSAHYSEVIVTEKPTVALAFAKYLSDRGYRTIRVEGVKAFEFRRNGLLSLSIGLRGHVLDYDFPSEYNIWAKVDPRELFFTKPILVVREGAGKYVRALRTLAKRTRR
;
A
#
# COMPACT_ATOMS: atom_id res chain seq x y z
N MET A 1 -3.16 24.79 -2.59
CA MET A 1 -1.80 24.28 -2.29
C MET A 1 -1.90 22.83 -1.87
N SER A 2 -1.40 21.89 -2.67
CA SER A 2 -1.35 20.48 -2.24
C SER A 2 -0.27 20.36 -1.17
N ALA A 3 -0.65 20.10 0.08
CA ALA A 3 0.32 19.95 1.15
C ALA A 3 1.19 18.72 0.85
N HIS A 4 2.50 18.92 0.76
CA HIS A 4 3.44 17.81 0.64
C HIS A 4 3.78 17.27 2.03
N TYR A 5 3.77 15.94 2.16
CA TYR A 5 4.26 15.23 3.34
C TYR A 5 5.79 15.26 3.36
N SER A 6 6.35 15.49 4.53
CA SER A 6 7.78 15.33 4.81
C SER A 6 8.18 13.85 4.82
N GLU A 7 7.33 12.99 5.37
CA GLU A 7 7.50 11.54 5.38
C GLU A 7 6.13 10.84 5.28
N VAL A 8 6.14 9.66 4.68
CA VAL A 8 5.00 8.72 4.67
C VAL A 8 5.46 7.38 5.24
N ILE A 9 4.89 7.01 6.38
CA ILE A 9 5.16 5.76 7.08
C ILE A 9 4.18 4.70 6.58
N VAL A 10 4.68 3.69 5.87
CA VAL A 10 3.89 2.56 5.39
C VAL A 10 4.05 1.39 6.36
N THR A 11 2.93 0.82 6.80
CA THR A 11 2.92 -0.29 7.75
C THR A 11 2.08 -1.44 7.22
N GLU A 12 2.31 -2.65 7.71
CA GLU A 12 1.57 -3.83 7.24
C GLU A 12 0.09 -3.83 7.65
N LYS A 13 -0.26 -3.22 8.79
CA LYS A 13 -1.61 -3.26 9.36
C LYS A 13 -2.08 -1.86 9.81
N PRO A 14 -3.38 -1.52 9.68
CA PRO A 14 -3.90 -0.20 10.08
C PRO A 14 -3.73 0.14 11.56
N THR A 15 -3.69 -0.87 12.43
CA THR A 15 -3.45 -0.69 13.87
C THR A 15 -2.03 -0.24 14.16
N VAL A 16 -1.04 -0.68 13.38
CA VAL A 16 0.36 -0.26 13.49
C VAL A 16 0.53 1.19 13.00
N ALA A 17 -0.09 1.53 11.86
CA ALA A 17 -0.13 2.93 11.40
C ALA A 17 -0.75 3.87 12.45
N LEU A 18 -1.82 3.44 13.10
CA LEU A 18 -2.45 4.19 14.18
C LEU A 18 -1.50 4.39 15.38
N ALA A 19 -0.74 3.36 15.76
CA ALA A 19 0.25 3.47 16.82
C ALA A 19 1.33 4.51 16.49
N PHE A 20 1.87 4.50 15.27
CA PHE A 20 2.80 5.54 14.83
C PHE A 20 2.21 6.94 14.94
N ALA A 21 0.97 7.14 14.46
CA ALA A 21 0.33 8.44 14.54
C ALA A 21 0.08 8.89 15.99
N LYS A 22 -0.27 7.96 16.89
CA LYS A 22 -0.49 8.26 18.32
C LYS A 22 0.80 8.66 19.04
N TYR A 23 1.91 7.94 18.78
CA TYR A 23 3.14 8.11 19.55
C TYR A 23 4.14 9.08 18.94
N LEU A 24 4.08 9.33 17.62
CA LEU A 24 4.99 10.27 16.96
C LEU A 24 4.39 11.67 16.76
N SER A 25 3.09 11.86 17.01
CA SER A 25 2.47 13.17 16.83
C SER A 25 2.80 14.15 17.93
N ASP A 26 3.11 15.40 17.57
CA ASP A 26 3.36 16.48 18.53
C ASP A 26 2.08 16.89 19.29
N ARG A 27 0.92 16.89 18.62
CA ARG A 27 -0.37 17.38 19.16
C ARG A 27 -1.58 16.51 18.76
N GLY A 28 -1.35 15.26 18.40
CA GLY A 28 -2.37 14.34 17.90
C GLY A 28 -2.39 14.20 16.37
N TYR A 29 -3.35 13.43 15.88
CA TYR A 29 -3.47 13.03 14.48
C TYR A 29 -4.90 13.22 13.96
N ARG A 30 -5.03 13.42 12.64
CA ARG A 30 -6.28 13.42 11.90
C ARG A 30 -6.44 12.12 11.12
N THR A 31 -7.61 11.50 11.20
CA THR A 31 -7.93 10.35 10.34
C THR A 31 -8.42 10.85 9.00
N ILE A 32 -7.82 10.35 7.91
CA ILE A 32 -8.22 10.66 6.54
C ILE A 32 -8.40 9.37 5.72
N ARG A 33 -8.89 9.51 4.48
CA ARG A 33 -8.91 8.43 3.49
C ARG A 33 -8.10 8.82 2.26
N VAL A 34 -7.19 7.95 1.84
CA VAL A 34 -6.41 8.07 0.61
C VAL A 34 -6.81 6.90 -0.29
N GLU A 35 -7.46 7.19 -1.43
CA GLU A 35 -7.99 6.15 -2.33
C GLU A 35 -8.89 5.12 -1.61
N GLY A 36 -9.65 5.58 -0.61
CA GLY A 36 -10.50 4.73 0.23
C GLY A 36 -9.77 3.98 1.36
N VAL A 37 -8.44 4.08 1.46
CA VAL A 37 -7.63 3.47 2.54
C VAL A 37 -7.51 4.44 3.71
N LYS A 38 -7.77 3.96 4.93
CA LYS A 38 -7.63 4.75 6.16
C LYS A 38 -6.16 5.08 6.41
N ALA A 39 -5.86 6.36 6.58
CA ALA A 39 -4.54 6.87 6.92
C ALA A 39 -4.65 7.90 8.04
N PHE A 40 -3.53 8.20 8.68
CA PHE A 40 -3.44 9.11 9.82
C PHE A 40 -2.41 10.19 9.52
N GLU A 41 -2.87 11.42 9.44
CA GLU A 41 -2.03 12.58 9.17
C GLU A 41 -1.72 13.29 10.49
N PHE A 42 -0.46 13.64 10.73
CA PHE A 42 -0.02 14.26 11.98
C PHE A 42 1.15 15.20 11.73
N ARG A 43 1.46 16.04 12.72
CA ARG A 43 2.70 16.81 12.73
C ARG A 43 3.73 16.16 13.64
N ARG A 44 4.97 16.13 13.19
CA ARG A 44 6.15 15.68 13.94
C ARG A 44 7.28 16.67 13.72
N ASN A 45 7.85 17.22 14.79
CA ASN A 45 8.87 18.26 14.72
C ASN A 45 8.45 19.45 13.84
N GLY A 46 7.15 19.80 13.88
CA GLY A 46 6.62 20.88 13.05
C GLY A 46 6.51 20.56 11.56
N LEU A 47 6.80 19.35 11.10
CA LEU A 47 6.62 18.91 9.71
C LEU A 47 5.36 18.05 9.57
N LEU A 48 4.72 18.07 8.40
CA LEU A 48 3.53 17.27 8.11
C LEU A 48 3.95 15.85 7.72
N SER A 49 3.44 14.83 8.43
CA SER A 49 3.71 13.41 8.20
C SER A 49 2.40 12.64 8.05
N LEU A 50 2.49 11.45 7.47
CA LEU A 50 1.33 10.56 7.34
C LEU A 50 1.74 9.11 7.60
N SER A 51 0.92 8.36 8.33
CA SER A 51 1.04 6.90 8.42
C SER A 51 -0.15 6.21 7.76
N ILE A 52 0.12 5.14 7.04
CA ILE A 52 -0.90 4.33 6.35
C ILE A 52 -0.64 2.84 6.62
N GLY A 53 -1.73 2.10 6.85
CA GLY A 53 -1.67 0.65 7.02
C GLY A 53 -2.20 -0.07 5.78
N LEU A 54 -1.41 -1.02 5.30
CA LEU A 54 -1.81 -1.97 4.27
C LEU A 54 -2.70 -3.07 4.87
N ARG A 55 -2.97 -4.13 4.11
CA ARG A 55 -3.61 -5.36 4.62
C ARG A 55 -2.88 -6.57 4.07
N GLY A 56 -1.76 -6.92 4.69
CA GLY A 56 -0.91 -8.04 4.26
C GLY A 56 -0.32 -7.80 2.87
N HIS A 57 -0.10 -8.88 2.12
CA HIS A 57 0.46 -8.83 0.77
C HIS A 57 -0.36 -7.98 -0.19
N VAL A 58 0.31 -7.06 -0.88
CA VAL A 58 -0.27 -6.23 -1.96
C VAL A 58 -0.03 -6.85 -3.34
N LEU A 59 1.04 -7.63 -3.46
CA LEU A 59 1.42 -8.35 -4.66
C LEU A 59 1.47 -9.84 -4.34
N ASP A 60 1.07 -10.66 -5.31
CA ASP A 60 1.20 -12.11 -5.30
C ASP A 60 2.01 -12.55 -6.53
N TYR A 61 2.46 -13.81 -6.52
CA TYR A 61 2.94 -14.48 -7.73
C TYR A 61 1.80 -15.26 -8.36
N ASP A 62 1.68 -15.16 -9.68
CA ASP A 62 0.74 -15.95 -10.48
C ASP A 62 1.41 -16.35 -11.81
N PHE A 63 0.79 -17.23 -12.58
CA PHE A 63 1.21 -17.48 -13.95
C PHE A 63 0.65 -16.40 -14.89
N PRO A 64 1.28 -16.19 -16.07
CA PRO A 64 0.68 -15.37 -17.12
C PRO A 64 -0.75 -15.84 -17.43
N SER A 65 -1.64 -14.89 -17.75
CA SER A 65 -3.09 -15.13 -17.82
C SER A 65 -3.50 -16.24 -18.79
N GLU A 66 -2.70 -16.52 -19.81
CA GLU A 66 -2.88 -17.61 -20.75
C GLU A 66 -2.82 -19.00 -20.08
N TYR A 67 -2.17 -19.11 -18.91
CA TYR A 67 -2.05 -20.36 -18.14
C TYR A 67 -3.12 -20.52 -17.05
N ASN A 68 -4.02 -19.54 -16.87
CA ASN A 68 -5.00 -19.56 -15.78
C ASN A 68 -6.24 -20.44 -16.06
N ILE A 69 -6.30 -21.08 -17.23
CA ILE A 69 -7.38 -22.01 -17.61
C ILE A 69 -6.86 -23.45 -17.53
N TRP A 70 -7.08 -24.09 -16.39
CA TRP A 70 -6.62 -25.47 -16.11
C TRP A 70 -6.95 -26.49 -17.22
N ALA A 71 -8.13 -26.39 -17.84
CA ALA A 71 -8.55 -27.29 -18.90
C ALA A 71 -7.81 -27.09 -20.24
N LYS A 72 -7.05 -26.00 -20.40
CA LYS A 72 -6.37 -25.61 -21.63
C LYS A 72 -4.85 -25.62 -21.52
N VAL A 73 -4.30 -26.12 -20.41
CA VAL A 73 -2.86 -26.10 -20.10
C VAL A 73 -2.41 -27.52 -19.81
N ASP A 74 -1.30 -27.97 -20.41
CA ASP A 74 -0.59 -29.16 -19.92
C ASP A 74 0.16 -28.76 -18.64
N PRO A 75 -0.12 -29.38 -17.47
CA PRO A 75 0.56 -29.05 -16.22
C PRO A 75 2.09 -29.12 -16.29
N ARG A 76 2.67 -29.88 -17.23
CA ARG A 76 4.12 -29.94 -17.44
C ARG A 76 4.72 -28.61 -17.86
N GLU A 77 3.97 -27.79 -18.61
CA GLU A 77 4.43 -26.47 -19.05
C GLU A 77 4.70 -25.55 -17.85
N LEU A 78 3.92 -25.68 -16.76
CA LEU A 78 4.06 -24.85 -15.56
C LEU A 78 5.41 -24.99 -14.85
N PHE A 79 6.12 -26.12 -15.04
CA PHE A 79 7.47 -26.29 -14.50
C PHE A 79 8.51 -25.41 -15.19
N PHE A 80 8.23 -24.97 -16.42
CA PHE A 80 9.14 -24.16 -17.25
C PHE A 80 8.64 -22.73 -17.42
N THR A 81 7.38 -22.45 -17.09
CA THR A 81 6.80 -21.11 -17.10
C THR A 81 7.28 -20.29 -15.91
N LYS A 82 7.76 -19.08 -16.18
CA LYS A 82 8.16 -18.12 -15.13
C LYS A 82 6.92 -17.45 -14.53
N PRO A 83 6.74 -17.48 -13.20
CA PRO A 83 5.69 -16.71 -12.54
C PRO A 83 5.89 -15.21 -12.74
N ILE A 84 4.79 -14.47 -12.76
CA ILE A 84 4.74 -13.01 -12.81
C ILE A 84 4.23 -12.44 -11.49
N LEU A 85 4.59 -11.20 -11.19
CA LEU A 85 4.01 -10.46 -10.07
C LEU A 85 2.69 -9.84 -10.50
N VAL A 86 1.64 -10.11 -9.74
CA VAL A 86 0.31 -9.55 -9.95
C VAL A 86 -0.15 -8.78 -8.71
N VAL A 87 -1.04 -7.81 -8.89
CA VAL A 87 -1.69 -7.15 -7.76
C VAL A 87 -2.70 -8.12 -7.17
N ARG A 88 -2.58 -8.41 -5.87
CA ARG A 88 -3.52 -9.27 -5.17
C ARG A 88 -4.95 -8.78 -5.31
N GLU A 89 -5.90 -9.70 -5.44
CA GLU A 89 -7.32 -9.36 -5.50
C GLU A 89 -7.74 -8.48 -4.31
N GLY A 90 -8.45 -7.38 -4.58
CA GLY A 90 -8.85 -6.41 -3.56
C GLY A 90 -7.74 -5.48 -3.04
N ALA A 91 -6.47 -5.70 -3.42
CA ALA A 91 -5.35 -4.87 -2.99
C ALA A 91 -5.11 -3.61 -3.84
N GLY A 92 -5.80 -3.47 -4.98
CA GLY A 92 -5.60 -2.35 -5.92
C GLY A 92 -5.75 -0.95 -5.31
N LYS A 93 -6.61 -0.78 -4.30
CA LYS A 93 -6.75 0.48 -3.55
C LYS A 93 -5.47 0.89 -2.81
N TYR A 94 -4.69 -0.09 -2.33
CA TYR A 94 -3.42 0.17 -1.67
C TYR A 94 -2.36 0.62 -2.67
N VAL A 95 -2.27 -0.03 -3.84
CA VAL A 95 -1.36 0.39 -4.92
C VAL A 95 -1.66 1.83 -5.34
N ARG A 96 -2.94 2.17 -5.54
CA ARG A 96 -3.34 3.55 -5.85
C ARG A 96 -2.99 4.51 -4.72
N ALA A 97 -3.30 4.16 -3.47
CA ALA A 97 -2.99 5.01 -2.31
C ALA A 97 -1.49 5.29 -2.22
N LEU A 98 -0.65 4.26 -2.36
CA LEU A 98 0.81 4.39 -2.34
C LEU A 98 1.32 5.27 -3.50
N ARG A 99 0.78 5.10 -4.73
CA ARG A 99 1.11 5.99 -5.86
C ARG A 99 0.71 7.44 -5.60
N THR A 100 -0.48 7.67 -5.04
CA THR A 100 -0.96 9.01 -4.68
C THR A 100 -0.07 9.66 -3.61
N LEU A 101 0.33 8.90 -2.58
CA LEU A 101 1.19 9.38 -1.51
C LEU A 101 2.63 9.64 -1.98
N ALA A 102 3.18 8.78 -2.84
CA ALA A 102 4.52 8.99 -3.42
C ALA A 102 4.61 10.32 -4.17
N LYS A 103 3.57 10.71 -4.92
CA LYS A 103 3.50 12.02 -5.60
C LYS A 103 3.36 13.21 -4.65
N ARG A 104 2.87 12.97 -3.43
CA ARG A 104 2.61 14.00 -2.40
C ARG A 104 3.67 14.03 -1.32
N THR A 105 4.72 13.23 -1.41
CA THR A 105 5.84 13.23 -0.45
C THR A 105 6.99 14.02 -1.06
N ARG A 106 7.64 14.89 -0.28
CA ARG A 106 8.83 15.60 -0.76
C ARG A 106 9.94 14.59 -1.03
N ARG A 107 10.74 14.84 -2.07
CA ARG A 107 12.01 14.14 -2.30
C ARG A 107 13.06 14.66 -1.32
#